data_AF-A0A226EAF2-F1
#
_entry.id   AF-A0A226EAF2-F1
#
_cell.length_a   1.000
_cell.length_b   1.000
_cell.length_c   1.000
_cell.angle_alpha   90.00
_cell.angle_beta   90.00
_cell.angle_gamma   90.00
#
_symmetry.space_group_name_H-M   'P 1'
#
loop_
_entity.id
_entity.type
_entity.pdbx_description
1 polymer ?
#
loop_
_entity_poly.entity_id
_entity_poly.type
_entity_poly.pdbx_seq_one_letter_code
_entity_poly.pdbx_strand_id
1 'polypeptide(L)'
;MESPRNFNILTKAMKYFLWLSKYPMQVIIMTMVLFGVDLLDLPIRTIISIGPNIFSFLIRSILIITFINELLKSINAFFILGLTVVCSASEVLHVLNSLNYKRTIWIERNLQTREIQLYRQLSVWMGFTNKNFCYFAVPPLLFFGVSFIILGLYGTVRMRDRMPFLLYLLLPISSLMASSFVVFMIPEAAKVYEGSNLYLCKTGKDLGRGTWEKKVVRALRPVAVQIGPFGLVRNNLMKIVISVLTEHTSNLLITF
;
A
#
# COMPACT_ATOMS: atom_id res chain seq x y z
N MET A 1 11.52 -14.44 -23.58
CA MET A 1 11.84 -14.74 -22.17
C MET A 1 11.72 -13.44 -21.40
N GLU A 2 10.70 -13.29 -20.55
CA GLU A 2 10.64 -12.14 -19.65
C GLU A 2 11.71 -12.32 -18.58
N SER A 3 12.50 -11.26 -18.33
CA SER A 3 13.51 -11.24 -17.27
C SER A 3 12.85 -11.48 -15.90
N PRO A 4 13.45 -12.26 -14.99
CA PRO A 4 12.91 -12.44 -13.65
C PRO A 4 12.62 -11.08 -13.02
N ARG A 5 11.43 -10.93 -12.41
CA ARG A 5 11.02 -9.66 -11.83
C ARG A 5 12.05 -9.22 -10.81
N ASN A 6 12.58 -8.03 -11.04
CA ASN A 6 13.62 -7.47 -10.20
C ASN A 6 12.99 -6.87 -8.94
N PHE A 7 12.78 -7.70 -7.92
CA PHE A 7 12.28 -7.28 -6.61
C PHE A 7 13.28 -6.38 -5.85
N ASN A 8 14.48 -6.14 -6.38
CA ASN A 8 15.47 -5.28 -5.73
C ASN A 8 14.96 -3.87 -5.49
N ILE A 9 14.14 -3.31 -6.39
CA ILE A 9 13.56 -1.97 -6.22
C ILE A 9 12.63 -1.97 -5.00
N LEU A 10 11.74 -2.98 -4.90
CA LEU A 10 10.80 -3.10 -3.80
C LEU A 10 11.51 -3.34 -2.47
N THR A 11 12.49 -4.23 -2.44
CA THR A 11 13.30 -4.51 -1.25
C THR A 11 14.06 -3.26 -0.79
N LYS A 12 14.62 -2.48 -1.73
CA LYS A 12 15.26 -1.20 -1.40
C LYS A 12 14.26 -0.19 -0.85
N ALA A 13 13.07 -0.10 -1.45
CA ALA A 13 12.00 0.77 -0.96
C ALA A 13 11.56 0.36 0.46
N MET A 14 11.35 -0.93 0.73
CA MET A 14 11.00 -1.43 2.07
C MET A 14 12.09 -1.12 3.11
N LYS A 15 13.37 -1.34 2.77
CA LYS A 15 14.49 -0.99 3.65
C LYS A 15 14.52 0.52 3.93
N TYR A 16 14.27 1.33 2.91
CA TYR A 16 14.18 2.79 3.05
C TYR A 16 13.01 3.19 3.96
N PHE A 17 11.82 2.60 3.81
CA PHE A 17 10.67 2.85 4.71
C PHE A 17 10.97 2.52 6.15
N LEU A 18 11.55 1.34 6.40
CA LEU A 18 11.91 0.91 7.74
C LEU A 18 12.97 1.83 8.36
N TRP A 19 13.96 2.26 7.57
CA TRP A 19 14.97 3.21 8.03
C TRP A 19 14.37 4.58 8.36
N LEU A 20 13.53 5.13 7.48
CA LEU A 20 12.87 6.42 7.65
C LEU A 20 11.93 6.43 8.87
N SER A 21 11.26 5.32 9.15
CA SER A 21 10.41 5.19 10.33
C SER A 21 11.18 5.16 11.65
N LYS A 22 12.43 4.68 11.65
CA LYS A 22 13.23 4.52 12.88
C LYS A 22 13.98 5.78 13.29
N TYR A 23 14.60 6.48 12.33
CA TYR A 23 15.59 7.51 12.64
C TYR A 23 15.03 8.93 12.66
N PRO A 24 14.67 9.55 11.51
CA PRO A 24 14.36 10.98 11.48
C PRO A 24 13.11 11.34 12.27
N MET A 25 12.10 10.46 12.31
CA MET A 25 10.82 10.79 12.96
C MET A 25 10.95 11.02 14.47
N GLN A 26 11.74 10.20 15.17
CA GLN A 26 11.92 10.34 16.62
C GLN A 26 12.64 11.64 16.98
N VAL A 27 13.68 12.00 16.21
CA VAL A 27 14.43 13.25 16.41
C VAL A 27 13.54 14.45 16.12
N ILE A 28 12.77 14.42 15.02
CA ILE A 28 11.85 15.51 14.67
C ILE A 28 10.83 15.71 15.79
N ILE A 29 10.22 14.63 16.29
CA ILE A 29 9.23 14.69 17.38
C ILE A 29 9.81 15.26 18.66
N MET A 30 10.98 14.78 19.10
CA MET A 30 11.63 15.33 20.29
C MET A 30 11.89 16.83 20.14
N THR A 31 12.31 17.24 18.94
CA THR A 31 12.53 18.65 18.65
C THR A 31 11.21 19.45 18.68
N MET A 32 10.10 18.88 18.18
CA MET A 32 8.78 19.53 18.25
C MET A 32 8.28 19.71 19.68
N VAL A 33 8.49 18.72 20.55
CA VAL A 33 8.14 18.82 21.97
C VAL A 33 9.01 19.86 22.68
N LEU A 34 10.29 19.96 22.30
CA LEU A 34 11.21 20.97 22.85
C LEU A 34 10.76 22.39 22.53
N PHE A 35 10.23 22.62 21.32
CA PHE A 35 9.70 23.91 20.92
C PHE A 35 8.25 24.18 21.38
N GLY A 36 7.62 23.24 22.10
CA GLY A 36 6.24 23.40 22.60
C GLY A 36 5.20 23.41 21.48
N VAL A 37 5.48 22.75 20.37
CA VAL A 37 4.67 22.80 19.14
C VAL A 37 3.65 21.65 19.07
N ASP A 38 3.74 20.67 19.98
CA ASP A 38 2.83 19.54 20.02
C ASP A 38 1.44 19.89 20.58
N LEU A 39 0.45 19.14 20.08
CA LEU A 39 -0.96 19.26 20.49
C LEU A 39 -1.21 18.94 21.97
N LEU A 40 -0.27 18.28 22.64
CA LEU A 40 -0.39 17.93 24.06
C LEU A 40 0.07 19.04 25.01
N ASP A 41 0.64 20.14 24.49
CA ASP A 41 1.07 21.27 25.33
C ASP A 41 -0.08 21.79 26.19
N LEU A 42 -1.19 22.15 25.55
CA LEU A 42 -2.35 22.74 26.20
C LEU A 42 -2.97 21.81 27.27
N PRO A 43 -3.37 20.56 26.97
CA PRO A 43 -4.01 19.70 27.96
C PRO A 43 -3.06 19.37 29.13
N ILE A 44 -1.78 19.07 28.86
CA ILE A 44 -0.86 18.68 29.93
C ILE A 44 -0.49 19.88 30.81
N ARG A 45 -0.33 21.07 30.22
CA ARG A 45 -0.11 22.30 30.97
C ARG A 45 -1.29 22.66 31.88
N THR A 46 -2.52 22.38 31.46
CA THR A 46 -3.70 22.60 32.32
C THR A 46 -3.76 21.66 33.52
N ILE A 47 -3.29 20.42 33.37
CA ILE A 47 -3.31 19.40 34.44
C ILE A 47 -2.15 19.62 35.43
N ILE A 48 -0.96 19.93 34.92
CA ILE A 48 0.27 20.06 35.70
C ILE A 48 0.56 21.56 35.92
N SER A 49 -0.33 22.27 36.60
CA SER A 49 -0.21 23.72 36.81
C SER A 49 0.83 24.12 37.86
N ILE A 50 1.27 23.18 38.71
CA ILE A 50 2.12 23.45 39.90
C ILE A 50 3.49 22.71 39.83
N GLY A 51 3.73 21.88 38.81
CA GLY A 51 4.98 21.10 38.68
C GLY A 51 6.11 21.83 37.94
N PRO A 52 7.39 21.43 38.14
CA PRO A 52 8.48 21.99 37.36
C PRO A 52 8.35 21.58 35.88
N ASN A 53 8.63 22.52 34.99
CA ASN A 53 8.48 22.39 33.54
C ASN A 53 9.13 21.13 32.94
N ILE A 54 10.16 20.60 33.59
CA ILE A 54 10.89 19.39 33.18
C ILE A 54 9.99 18.14 33.22
N PHE A 55 9.16 17.95 34.24
CA PHE A 55 8.29 16.76 34.30
C PHE A 55 7.20 16.79 33.23
N SER A 56 6.62 17.95 32.96
CA SER A 56 5.63 18.13 31.87
C SER A 56 6.24 17.79 30.51
N PHE A 57 7.46 18.29 30.24
CA PHE A 57 8.21 17.98 29.02
C PHE A 57 8.50 16.48 28.86
N LEU A 58 8.95 15.81 29.94
CA LEU A 58 9.25 14.37 29.91
C LEU A 58 7.99 13.54 29.65
N ILE A 59 6.89 13.83 30.34
CA ILE A 59 5.62 13.11 30.16
C ILE A 59 5.11 13.28 28.72
N ARG A 60 5.12 14.51 28.18
CA ARG A 60 4.74 14.80 26.78
C ARG A 60 5.60 14.03 25.79
N SER A 61 6.92 14.09 25.96
CA SER A 61 7.89 13.41 25.10
C SER A 61 7.65 11.90 25.08
N ILE A 62 7.51 11.28 26.26
CA ILE A 62 7.28 9.84 26.40
C ILE A 62 5.96 9.43 25.73
N LEU A 63 4.87 10.17 25.97
CA LEU A 63 3.57 9.86 25.40
C LEU A 63 3.57 9.96 23.87
N ILE A 64 4.12 11.05 23.31
CA ILE A 64 4.14 11.26 21.85
C ILE A 64 5.07 10.26 21.17
N ILE A 65 6.27 10.02 21.72
CA ILE A 65 7.19 9.01 21.16
C ILE A 65 6.54 7.63 21.18
N THR A 66 5.90 7.24 22.30
CA THR A 66 5.25 5.93 22.40
C THR A 66 4.13 5.80 21.38
N PHE A 67 3.26 6.81 21.29
CA PHE A 67 2.15 6.83 20.33
C PHE A 67 2.65 6.73 18.88
N ILE A 68 3.64 7.56 18.49
CA ILE A 68 4.16 7.55 17.12
C ILE A 68 4.89 6.25 16.83
N ASN A 69 5.64 5.69 17.78
CA ASN A 69 6.30 4.41 17.58
C ASN A 69 5.29 3.29 17.31
N GLU A 70 4.20 3.22 18.06
CA GLU A 70 3.14 2.23 17.82
C GLU A 70 2.42 2.46 16.48
N LEU A 71 2.16 3.72 16.13
CA LEU A 71 1.57 4.09 14.85
C LEU A 71 2.48 3.70 13.67
N LEU A 72 3.78 4.01 13.73
CA LEU A 72 4.75 3.66 12.69
C LEU A 72 4.97 2.15 12.60
N LYS A 73 5.00 1.42 13.73
CA LYS A 73 5.03 -0.06 13.71
C LYS A 73 3.82 -0.62 12.98
N SER A 74 2.63 -0.09 13.27
CA SER A 74 1.38 -0.51 12.62
C SER A 74 1.43 -0.25 11.11
N ILE A 75 1.78 0.98 10.69
CA ILE A 75 1.92 1.33 9.25
C ILE A 75 2.93 0.42 8.55
N ASN A 76 4.09 0.20 9.15
CA ASN A 76 5.11 -0.70 8.60
C ASN A 76 4.60 -2.14 8.49
N ALA A 77 3.87 -2.64 9.48
CA ALA A 77 3.29 -3.98 9.46
C ALA A 77 2.26 -4.12 8.33
N PHE A 78 1.36 -3.15 8.19
CA PHE A 78 0.38 -3.13 7.09
C PHE A 78 1.05 -3.07 5.72
N PHE A 79 2.11 -2.26 5.58
CA PHE A 79 2.86 -2.14 4.33
C PHE A 79 3.58 -3.44 3.97
N ILE A 80 4.30 -4.05 4.92
CA ILE A 80 5.00 -5.32 4.72
C ILE A 80 3.99 -6.40 4.34
N LEU A 81 2.91 -6.56 5.12
CA LEU A 81 1.92 -7.60 4.89
C LEU A 81 1.21 -7.41 3.54
N GLY A 82 0.82 -6.17 3.21
CA GLY A 82 0.22 -5.83 1.93
C GLY A 82 1.15 -6.17 0.75
N LEU A 83 2.43 -5.80 0.84
CA LEU A 83 3.41 -6.12 -0.19
C LEU A 83 3.66 -7.62 -0.31
N THR A 84 3.79 -8.34 0.80
CA THR A 84 3.98 -9.79 0.78
C THR A 84 2.81 -10.49 0.09
N VAL A 85 1.56 -10.08 0.40
CA VAL A 85 0.36 -10.63 -0.25
C VAL A 85 0.37 -10.38 -1.75
N VAL A 86 0.60 -9.13 -2.17
CA VAL A 86 0.57 -8.75 -3.58
C VAL A 86 1.71 -9.38 -4.36
N CYS A 87 2.93 -9.39 -3.81
CA CYS A 87 4.11 -9.95 -4.46
C CYS A 87 4.00 -11.47 -4.62
N SER A 88 3.58 -12.18 -3.57
CA SER A 88 3.39 -13.64 -3.64
C SER A 88 2.31 -14.01 -4.65
N ALA A 89 1.16 -13.32 -4.65
CA ALA A 89 0.13 -13.51 -5.65
C ALA A 89 0.67 -13.29 -7.06
N SER A 90 1.45 -12.23 -7.24
CA SER A 90 1.99 -11.88 -8.54
C SER A 90 3.09 -12.84 -9.01
N GLU A 91 3.89 -13.39 -8.11
CA GLU A 91 4.93 -14.37 -8.41
C GLU A 91 4.31 -15.71 -8.83
N VAL A 92 3.31 -16.19 -8.10
CA VAL A 92 2.57 -17.41 -8.47
C VAL A 92 1.95 -17.25 -9.86
N LEU A 93 1.32 -16.09 -10.14
CA LEU A 93 0.77 -15.81 -11.48
C LEU A 93 1.85 -15.74 -12.56
N HIS A 94 3.02 -15.18 -12.24
CA HIS A 94 4.14 -15.14 -13.17
C HIS A 94 4.65 -16.55 -13.48
N VAL A 95 4.82 -17.40 -12.47
CA VAL A 95 5.19 -18.81 -12.65
C VAL A 95 4.17 -19.53 -13.51
N LEU A 96 2.87 -19.40 -13.20
CA LEU A 96 1.78 -20.00 -13.99
C LEU A 96 1.78 -19.53 -15.46
N ASN A 97 2.01 -18.23 -15.70
CA ASN A 97 2.14 -17.69 -17.06
C ASN A 97 3.38 -18.21 -17.79
N SER A 98 4.50 -18.41 -17.08
CA SER A 98 5.75 -18.92 -17.66
C SER A 98 5.64 -20.40 -18.05
N LEU A 99 4.91 -21.20 -17.26
CA LEU A 99 4.64 -22.61 -17.55
C LEU A 99 3.79 -22.74 -18.82
N ASN A 100 2.77 -21.89 -18.97
CA ASN A 100 1.91 -21.94 -20.15
C ASN A 100 2.66 -21.56 -21.46
N TYR A 101 3.72 -20.74 -21.39
CA TYR A 101 4.52 -20.38 -22.57
C TYR A 101 5.35 -21.55 -23.13
N LYS A 102 5.84 -22.46 -22.28
CA LYS A 102 6.70 -23.59 -22.71
C LYS A 102 5.92 -24.78 -23.27
N ARG A 103 4.59 -24.68 -23.32
CA ARG A 103 3.65 -25.76 -23.62
C ARG A 103 3.63 -26.22 -25.09
N THR A 104 4.44 -25.63 -25.96
CA THR A 104 4.30 -25.79 -27.42
C THR A 104 4.58 -27.20 -27.95
N ILE A 105 5.02 -28.18 -27.14
CA ILE A 105 5.41 -29.50 -27.62
C ILE A 105 4.89 -30.64 -26.70
N TRP A 106 3.63 -31.00 -26.91
CA TRP A 106 3.06 -32.36 -26.82
C TRP A 106 2.99 -33.17 -25.52
N ILE A 107 3.55 -32.75 -24.39
CA ILE A 107 3.57 -33.61 -23.18
C ILE A 107 2.81 -32.98 -22.00
N GLU A 108 1.86 -33.77 -21.48
CA GLU A 108 1.17 -33.72 -20.17
C GLU A 108 -0.12 -32.90 -19.99
N ARG A 109 -1.26 -33.57 -20.24
CA ARG A 109 -2.56 -33.25 -19.60
C ARG A 109 -2.47 -33.18 -18.07
N ASN A 110 -1.57 -33.95 -17.45
CA ASN A 110 -1.36 -33.93 -16.00
C ASN A 110 -0.84 -32.57 -15.47
N LEU A 111 0.00 -31.86 -16.24
CA LEU A 111 0.47 -30.53 -15.87
C LEU A 111 -0.67 -29.50 -15.89
N GLN A 112 -1.56 -29.63 -16.87
CA GLN A 112 -2.76 -28.79 -17.05
C GLN A 112 -3.65 -28.82 -15.80
N THR A 113 -3.94 -30.02 -15.29
CA THR A 113 -4.72 -30.20 -14.06
C THR A 113 -4.03 -29.57 -12.85
N ARG A 114 -2.71 -29.74 -12.73
CA ARG A 114 -1.92 -29.17 -11.62
C ARG A 114 -1.88 -27.64 -11.66
N GLU A 115 -1.73 -27.04 -12.83
CA GLU A 115 -1.78 -25.59 -13.03
C GLU A 115 -3.14 -25.01 -12.63
N ILE A 116 -4.22 -25.63 -13.10
CA ILE A 116 -5.60 -25.24 -12.76
C ILE A 116 -5.83 -25.37 -11.25
N GLN A 117 -5.32 -26.44 -10.62
CA GLN A 117 -5.41 -26.64 -9.19
C GLN A 117 -4.64 -25.57 -8.40
N LEU A 118 -3.42 -25.22 -8.81
CA LEU A 118 -2.62 -24.14 -8.22
C LEU A 118 -3.32 -22.79 -8.34
N TYR A 119 -3.88 -22.48 -9.51
CA TYR A 119 -4.66 -21.25 -9.70
C TYR A 119 -5.89 -21.22 -8.79
N ARG A 120 -6.59 -22.35 -8.64
CA ARG A 120 -7.74 -22.46 -7.72
C ARG A 120 -7.32 -22.24 -6.27
N GLN A 121 -6.20 -22.81 -5.84
CA GLN A 121 -5.65 -22.59 -4.50
C GLN A 121 -5.30 -21.12 -4.29
N LEU A 122 -4.63 -20.48 -5.26
CA LEU A 122 -4.36 -19.05 -5.23
C LEU A 122 -5.64 -18.22 -5.15
N SER A 123 -6.68 -18.58 -5.91
CA SER A 123 -7.97 -17.89 -5.89
C SER A 123 -8.68 -18.03 -4.55
N VAL A 124 -8.61 -19.19 -3.89
CA VAL A 124 -9.19 -19.40 -2.55
C VAL A 124 -8.41 -18.58 -1.51
N TRP A 125 -7.08 -18.63 -1.56
CA TRP A 125 -6.23 -17.85 -0.67
C TRP A 125 -6.47 -16.35 -0.83
N MET A 126 -6.53 -15.83 -2.06
CA MET A 126 -6.86 -14.42 -2.31
C MET A 126 -8.29 -14.06 -1.90
N GLY A 127 -9.25 -14.98 -2.05
CA GLY A 127 -10.60 -14.79 -1.52
C GLY A 127 -10.61 -14.62 0.00
N PHE A 128 -9.86 -15.46 0.71
CA PHE A 128 -9.69 -15.35 2.17
C PHE A 128 -8.98 -14.06 2.58
N THR A 129 -7.88 -13.70 1.91
CA THR A 129 -7.12 -12.48 2.19
C THR A 129 -7.95 -11.24 1.89
N ASN A 130 -8.72 -11.23 0.80
CA ASN A 130 -9.61 -10.13 0.48
C ASN A 130 -10.67 -9.93 1.57
N LYS A 131 -11.30 -11.00 2.05
CA LYS A 131 -12.35 -10.92 3.06
C LYS A 131 -11.83 -10.48 4.43
N ASN A 132 -10.70 -11.01 4.88
CA ASN A 132 -10.21 -10.77 6.25
C ASN A 132 -9.27 -9.56 6.35
N PHE A 133 -8.51 -9.27 5.30
CA PHE A 133 -7.51 -8.21 5.31
C PHE A 133 -7.89 -7.07 4.39
N CYS A 134 -8.04 -7.31 3.08
CA CYS A 134 -8.19 -6.20 2.12
C CYS A 134 -9.48 -5.41 2.31
N TYR A 135 -10.57 -6.08 2.66
CA TYR A 135 -11.87 -5.44 2.91
C TYR A 135 -11.80 -4.37 4.01
N PHE A 136 -11.04 -4.64 5.08
CA PHE A 136 -10.94 -3.74 6.24
C PHE A 136 -9.76 -2.77 6.13
N ALA A 137 -8.60 -3.22 5.64
CA ALA A 137 -7.38 -2.42 5.66
C ALA A 137 -7.25 -1.48 4.44
N VAL A 138 -7.61 -1.93 3.25
CA VAL A 138 -7.31 -1.18 2.01
C VAL A 138 -8.15 0.10 1.87
N PRO A 139 -9.48 0.12 2.13
CA PRO A 139 -10.26 1.34 1.96
C PRO A 139 -9.83 2.49 2.89
N PRO A 140 -9.65 2.29 4.21
CA PRO A 140 -9.14 3.34 5.09
C PRO A 140 -7.75 3.79 4.67
N LEU A 141 -6.87 2.86 4.30
CA LEU A 141 -5.50 3.17 3.93
C LEU A 141 -5.41 4.00 2.64
N LEU A 142 -6.26 3.69 1.64
CA LEU A 142 -6.38 4.52 0.44
C LEU A 142 -6.99 5.89 0.75
N PHE A 143 -8.09 5.93 1.52
CA PHE A 143 -8.78 7.17 1.85
C PHE A 143 -7.88 8.11 2.65
N PHE A 144 -7.30 7.63 3.75
CA PHE A 144 -6.38 8.41 4.56
C PHE A 144 -5.08 8.70 3.83
N GLY A 145 -4.53 7.75 3.06
CA GLY A 145 -3.32 7.98 2.28
C GLY A 145 -3.48 9.11 1.26
N VAL A 146 -4.53 9.07 0.44
CA VAL A 146 -4.80 10.12 -0.56
C VAL A 146 -5.12 11.46 0.12
N SER A 147 -5.96 11.46 1.16
CA SER A 147 -6.27 12.68 1.92
C SER A 147 -5.02 13.30 2.53
N PHE A 148 -4.14 12.47 3.08
CA PHE A 148 -2.89 12.91 3.69
C PHE A 148 -1.94 13.51 2.68
N ILE A 149 -1.85 12.96 1.46
CA ILE A 149 -1.03 13.54 0.38
C ILE A 149 -1.61 14.90 -0.04
N ILE A 150 -2.92 15.00 -0.26
CA ILE A 150 -3.57 16.26 -0.66
C ILE A 150 -3.34 17.34 0.40
N LEU A 151 -3.63 17.03 1.66
CA LEU A 151 -3.45 17.94 2.78
C LEU A 151 -1.97 18.27 3.03
N GLY A 152 -1.07 17.30 2.87
CA GLY A 152 0.36 17.48 3.03
C GLY A 152 0.94 18.42 1.97
N LEU A 153 0.59 18.22 0.70
CA LEU A 153 1.01 19.09 -0.41
C LEU A 153 0.44 20.50 -0.25
N TYR A 154 -0.87 20.62 0.00
CA TYR A 154 -1.52 21.90 0.22
C TYR A 154 -0.92 22.64 1.43
N GLY A 155 -0.79 21.94 2.57
CA GLY A 155 -0.22 22.48 3.79
C GLY A 155 1.21 22.96 3.59
N THR A 156 2.02 22.20 2.85
CA THR A 156 3.40 22.60 2.51
C THR A 156 3.41 23.92 1.73
N VAL A 157 2.59 24.08 0.69
CA VAL A 157 2.57 25.34 -0.07
C VAL A 157 2.07 26.50 0.79
N ARG A 158 0.98 26.30 1.55
CA ARG A 158 0.32 27.37 2.28
C ARG A 158 1.09 27.86 3.51
N MET A 159 1.81 26.96 4.18
CA MET A 159 2.46 27.22 5.46
C MET A 159 3.92 27.66 5.35
N ARG A 160 4.44 27.85 4.12
CA ARG A 160 5.84 28.19 3.85
C ARG A 160 6.41 29.29 4.75
N ASP A 161 5.65 30.36 4.98
CA ASP A 161 6.13 31.53 5.73
C ASP A 161 5.54 31.65 7.14
N ARG A 162 4.64 30.72 7.53
CA ARG A 162 3.88 30.82 8.79
C ARG A 162 4.24 29.76 9.83
N MET A 163 4.82 28.64 9.41
CA MET A 163 5.03 27.48 10.25
C MET A 163 6.52 27.31 10.56
N PRO A 164 6.90 26.91 11.79
CA PRO A 164 8.29 26.70 12.11
C PRO A 164 8.88 25.62 11.20
N PHE A 165 10.15 25.80 10.81
CA PHE A 165 10.83 24.99 9.81
C PHE A 165 10.72 23.48 10.04
N LEU A 166 10.73 23.02 11.30
CA LEU A 166 10.64 21.60 11.65
C LEU A 166 9.27 20.99 11.36
N LEU A 167 8.20 21.70 11.71
CA LEU A 167 6.83 21.30 11.35
C LEU A 167 6.66 21.30 9.83
N TYR A 168 7.20 22.33 9.18
CA TYR A 168 7.17 22.45 7.73
C TYR A 168 7.85 21.25 7.05
N LEU A 169 8.93 20.71 7.62
CA LEU A 169 9.66 19.56 7.08
C LEU A 169 8.95 18.21 7.35
N LEU A 170 8.14 18.11 8.41
CA LEU A 170 7.38 16.90 8.71
C LEU A 170 6.30 16.61 7.66
N LEU A 171 5.61 17.64 7.17
CA LEU A 171 4.54 17.52 6.16
C LEU A 171 5.01 16.87 4.83
N PRO A 172 6.08 17.33 4.17
CA PRO A 172 6.56 16.71 2.94
C PRO A 172 7.14 15.32 3.16
N ILE A 173 7.82 15.06 4.30
CA ILE A 173 8.32 13.70 4.61
C ILE A 173 7.16 12.73 4.76
N SER A 174 6.16 13.09 5.55
CA SER A 174 5.00 12.23 5.78
C SER A 174 4.16 12.08 4.49
N SER A 175 4.02 13.12 3.68
CA SER A 175 3.37 13.05 2.36
C SER A 175 4.14 12.15 1.39
N LEU A 176 5.48 12.18 1.42
CA LEU A 176 6.33 11.29 0.63
C LEU A 176 6.17 9.83 1.08
N MET A 177 6.02 9.60 2.39
CA MET A 177 5.73 8.26 2.93
C MET A 177 4.35 7.75 2.54
N ALA A 178 3.34 8.61 2.49
CA ALA A 178 2.02 8.24 2.04
C ALA A 178 1.99 7.99 0.51
N SER A 179 2.68 8.83 -0.27
CA SER A 179 2.70 8.72 -1.73
C SER A 179 3.40 7.45 -2.22
N SER A 180 4.49 7.05 -1.59
CA SER A 180 5.16 5.79 -1.91
C SER A 180 4.25 4.58 -1.72
N PHE A 181 3.41 4.57 -0.68
CA PHE A 181 2.45 3.50 -0.45
C PHE A 181 1.54 3.37 -1.67
N VAL A 182 0.94 4.47 -2.11
CA VAL A 182 0.05 4.54 -3.28
C VAL A 182 0.79 4.13 -4.56
N VAL A 183 2.01 4.64 -4.76
CA VAL A 183 2.82 4.42 -5.97
C VAL A 183 3.35 2.99 -6.08
N PHE A 184 3.66 2.31 -4.97
CA PHE A 184 4.16 0.92 -5.02
C PHE A 184 3.04 -0.11 -4.94
N MET A 185 2.07 0.07 -4.04
CA MET A 185 1.04 -0.94 -3.79
C MET A 185 0.01 -1.02 -4.91
N ILE A 186 -0.49 0.11 -5.42
CA ILE A 186 -1.57 0.11 -6.43
C ILE A 186 -1.11 -0.54 -7.74
N PRO A 187 0.06 -0.20 -8.31
CA PRO A 187 0.49 -0.81 -9.56
C PRO A 187 0.77 -2.31 -9.42
N GLU A 188 1.39 -2.73 -8.32
CA GLU A 188 1.61 -4.17 -8.08
C GLU A 188 0.29 -4.92 -7.90
N ALA A 189 -0.69 -4.36 -7.19
CA ALA A 189 -2.02 -4.95 -7.05
C ALA A 189 -2.76 -5.03 -8.40
N ALA A 190 -2.60 -4.03 -9.27
CA ALA A 190 -3.17 -4.05 -10.61
C ALA A 190 -2.53 -5.10 -11.51
N LYS A 191 -1.20 -5.32 -11.40
CA LYS A 191 -0.50 -6.39 -12.13
C LYS A 191 -1.02 -7.78 -11.78
N VAL A 192 -1.48 -8.02 -10.54
CA VAL A 192 -2.11 -9.29 -10.15
C VAL A 192 -3.39 -9.53 -10.96
N TYR A 193 -4.23 -8.50 -11.11
CA TYR A 193 -5.44 -8.60 -11.94
C TYR A 193 -5.11 -8.88 -13.41
N GLU A 194 -4.18 -8.13 -13.99
CA GLU A 194 -3.81 -8.28 -15.40
C GLU A 194 -3.14 -9.63 -15.66
N GLY A 195 -2.22 -10.04 -14.79
CA GLY A 195 -1.55 -11.33 -14.88
C GLY A 195 -2.53 -12.50 -14.78
N SER A 196 -3.55 -12.40 -13.92
CA SER A 196 -4.57 -13.43 -13.78
C SER A 196 -5.53 -13.48 -14.97
N ASN A 197 -5.91 -12.32 -15.52
CA ASN A 197 -6.77 -12.23 -16.70
C ASN A 197 -6.06 -12.76 -17.95
N LEU A 198 -4.79 -12.40 -18.12
CA LEU A 198 -3.93 -12.89 -19.19
C LEU A 198 -3.76 -14.41 -19.10
N TYR A 199 -3.51 -14.94 -17.90
CA TYR A 199 -3.43 -16.38 -17.67
C TYR A 199 -4.73 -17.09 -18.09
N LEU A 200 -5.88 -16.66 -17.56
CA LEU A 200 -7.18 -17.26 -17.89
C LEU A 200 -7.51 -17.18 -19.39
N CYS A 201 -7.19 -16.06 -20.03
CA CYS A 201 -7.40 -15.88 -21.47
C CYS A 201 -6.54 -16.83 -22.30
N LYS A 202 -5.25 -17.00 -21.95
CA LYS A 202 -4.34 -17.94 -22.63
C LYS A 202 -4.79 -19.39 -22.40
N THR A 203 -4.94 -19.80 -21.14
CA THR A 203 -5.38 -21.16 -20.79
C THR A 203 -6.73 -21.48 -21.44
N GLY A 204 -7.67 -20.53 -21.51
CA GLY A 204 -8.96 -20.72 -22.17
C GLY A 204 -8.88 -20.93 -23.70
N LYS A 205 -7.85 -20.39 -24.36
CA LYS A 205 -7.59 -20.57 -25.80
C LYS A 205 -6.87 -21.89 -26.09
N ASP A 206 -5.94 -22.27 -25.22
CA ASP A 206 -5.11 -23.47 -25.38
C ASP A 206 -5.89 -24.78 -25.10
N LEU A 207 -7.01 -24.68 -24.38
CA LEU A 207 -7.89 -25.81 -24.12
C LEU A 207 -8.75 -26.18 -25.35
N GLY A 208 -8.65 -27.45 -25.76
CA GLY A 208 -9.38 -28.00 -26.91
C GLY A 208 -10.91 -27.85 -26.83
N ARG A 209 -11.58 -27.92 -28.00
CA ARG A 209 -13.05 -27.86 -28.07
C ARG A 209 -13.66 -29.11 -27.41
N GLY A 210 -14.28 -28.93 -26.23
CA GLY A 210 -15.14 -29.94 -25.61
C GLY A 210 -14.65 -30.56 -24.30
N THR A 211 -13.48 -30.18 -23.77
CA THR A 211 -12.99 -30.77 -22.52
C THR A 211 -13.67 -30.17 -21.28
N TRP A 212 -13.87 -31.00 -20.24
CA TRP A 212 -14.34 -30.59 -18.92
C TRP A 212 -13.52 -29.42 -18.34
N GLU A 213 -12.22 -29.40 -18.62
CA GLU A 213 -11.28 -28.34 -18.25
C GLU A 213 -11.74 -26.95 -18.73
N LYS A 214 -12.35 -26.86 -19.92
CA LYS A 214 -12.87 -25.60 -20.43
C LYS A 214 -14.04 -25.08 -19.59
N LYS A 215 -14.88 -25.97 -19.07
CA LYS A 215 -15.95 -25.60 -18.13
C LYS A 215 -15.35 -25.10 -16.81
N VAL A 216 -14.29 -25.76 -16.32
CA VAL A 216 -13.58 -25.34 -15.11
C VAL A 216 -12.93 -23.97 -15.29
N VAL A 217 -12.19 -23.74 -16.38
CA VAL A 217 -11.53 -22.46 -16.66
C VAL A 217 -12.54 -21.32 -16.86
N ARG A 218 -13.69 -21.59 -17.48
CA ARG A 218 -14.79 -20.61 -17.57
C ARG A 218 -15.42 -20.28 -16.21
N ALA A 219 -15.41 -21.21 -15.27
CA ALA A 219 -15.91 -20.98 -13.91
C ALA A 219 -14.89 -20.23 -13.03
N LEU A 220 -13.60 -20.28 -13.37
CA LEU A 220 -12.57 -19.50 -12.69
C LEU A 220 -12.74 -18.00 -12.98
N ARG A 221 -12.62 -17.20 -11.92
CA ARG A 221 -12.68 -15.74 -11.99
C ARG A 221 -11.27 -15.17 -11.89
N PRO A 222 -10.99 -14.02 -12.54
CA PRO A 222 -9.71 -13.35 -12.38
C PRO A 222 -9.47 -13.01 -10.91
N VAL A 223 -8.25 -13.28 -10.47
CA VAL A 223 -7.78 -12.98 -9.11
C VAL A 223 -7.37 -11.51 -9.06
N ALA A 224 -7.93 -10.77 -8.12
CA ALA A 224 -7.62 -9.37 -7.90
C ALA A 224 -7.66 -9.03 -6.42
N VAL A 225 -6.96 -7.96 -6.05
CA VAL A 225 -7.12 -7.31 -4.75
C VAL A 225 -8.42 -6.51 -4.76
N GLN A 226 -9.28 -6.73 -3.77
CA GLN A 226 -10.55 -6.01 -3.60
C GLN A 226 -10.37 -4.81 -2.66
N ILE A 227 -11.04 -3.71 -2.98
CA ILE A 227 -11.09 -2.48 -2.18
C ILE A 227 -12.46 -2.42 -1.49
N GLY A 228 -12.77 -3.44 -0.69
CA GLY A 228 -14.09 -3.55 -0.05
C GLY A 228 -15.26 -3.38 -1.04
N PRO A 229 -16.26 -2.53 -0.74
CA PRO A 229 -17.41 -2.31 -1.62
C PRO A 229 -17.09 -1.49 -2.89
N PHE A 230 -15.90 -0.87 -2.97
CA PHE A 230 -15.52 0.03 -4.06
C PHE A 230 -15.02 -0.70 -5.32
N GLY A 231 -14.90 -2.03 -5.26
CA GLY A 231 -14.59 -2.88 -6.42
C GLY A 231 -13.18 -3.45 -6.42
N LEU A 232 -12.63 -3.66 -7.61
CA LEU A 232 -11.35 -4.35 -7.85
C LEU A 232 -10.25 -3.35 -8.22
N VAL A 233 -9.04 -3.55 -7.70
CA VAL A 233 -7.87 -2.77 -8.13
C VAL A 233 -7.56 -3.09 -9.59
N ARG A 234 -7.67 -2.09 -10.47
CA ARG A 234 -7.34 -2.17 -11.91
C ARG A 234 -6.40 -1.02 -12.29
N ASN A 235 -5.76 -1.10 -13.45
CA ASN A 235 -4.92 0.00 -13.96
C ASN A 235 -5.66 1.34 -14.10
N ASN A 236 -6.97 1.32 -14.33
CA ASN A 236 -7.79 2.53 -14.35
C ASN A 236 -7.87 3.22 -12.98
N LEU A 237 -7.77 2.46 -11.88
CA LEU A 237 -7.79 3.03 -10.53
C LEU A 237 -6.61 3.97 -10.31
N MET A 238 -5.42 3.60 -10.77
CA MET A 238 -4.23 4.45 -10.66
C MET A 238 -4.44 5.79 -11.38
N LYS A 239 -5.04 5.76 -12.58
CA LYS A 239 -5.37 6.97 -13.34
C LYS A 239 -6.37 7.84 -12.58
N ILE A 240 -7.40 7.23 -11.99
CA ILE A 240 -8.39 7.94 -11.17
C ILE A 240 -7.71 8.57 -9.95
N VAL A 241 -6.89 7.83 -9.21
CA VAL A 241 -6.18 8.34 -8.03
C VAL A 241 -5.28 9.52 -8.39
N ILE A 242 -4.51 9.43 -9.48
CA ILE A 242 -3.67 10.54 -9.94
C ILE A 242 -4.52 11.74 -10.33
N SER A 243 -5.60 11.54 -11.09
CA SER A 243 -6.52 12.61 -11.50
C SER A 243 -7.10 13.33 -10.28
N VAL A 244 -7.64 12.58 -9.32
CA VAL A 244 -8.22 13.08 -8.07
C VAL A 244 -7.19 13.85 -7.25
N LEU A 245 -5.96 13.33 -7.14
CA LEU A 245 -4.87 14.00 -6.46
C LEU A 245 -4.57 15.36 -7.12
N THR A 246 -4.38 15.37 -8.44
CA THR A 246 -4.04 16.60 -9.18
C THR A 246 -5.16 17.62 -9.16
N GLU A 247 -6.41 17.19 -9.30
CA GLU A 247 -7.59 18.06 -9.35
C GLU A 247 -7.85 18.69 -7.99
N HIS A 248 -7.87 17.90 -6.91
CA HIS A 248 -8.09 18.44 -5.57
C HIS A 248 -6.93 19.29 -5.08
N THR A 249 -5.68 18.92 -5.36
CA THR A 249 -4.54 19.79 -5.03
C THR A 249 -4.61 21.10 -5.80
N SER A 250 -4.97 21.10 -7.09
CA SER A 250 -5.11 22.33 -7.89
C SER A 250 -6.28 23.19 -7.40
N ASN A 251 -7.45 22.59 -7.15
CA ASN A 251 -8.62 23.31 -6.66
C ASN A 251 -8.34 23.95 -5.29
N LEU A 252 -7.67 23.24 -4.39
CA LEU A 252 -7.27 23.80 -3.09
C LEU A 252 -6.26 24.94 -3.23
N LEU A 253 -5.34 24.86 -4.21
CA LEU A 253 -4.38 25.93 -4.50
C LEU A 253 -5.00 27.16 -5.17
N ILE A 254 -6.10 27.02 -5.91
CA ILE A 254 -6.78 28.13 -6.59
C ILE A 254 -7.78 28.84 -5.67
N THR A 255 -8.40 28.11 -4.74
CA THR A 255 -9.44 28.66 -3.86
C THR A 255 -8.90 29.71 -2.87
N PHE A 256 -7.58 29.81 -2.69
CA PHE A 256 -6.92 30.68 -1.71
C PHE A 256 -5.68 31.38 -2.29
#